data_AF-A0A7K6N0P4-F1
#
_entry.id   AF-A0A7K6N0P4-F1
#
_cell.length_a   1.000
_cell.length_b   1.000
_cell.length_c   1.000
_cell.angle_alpha   90.00
_cell.angle_beta   90.00
_cell.angle_gamma   90.00
#
_symmetry.space_group_name_H-M   'P 1'
#
loop_
_entity.id
_entity.type
_entity.pdbx_description
1 polymer ?
#
loop_
_entity_poly.entity_id
_entity_poly.type
_entity_poly.pdbx_seq_one_letter_code
_entity_poly.pdbx_strand_id
1 'polypeptide(L)'
;VVEKVNNFPPLPKFIPLKPCFYQNFADEIPIDYQSLVKRIYHVWIFYCMTLVMNIIACLAWWIGGGYGVNFGLAILWLILFSPCGYVCWFRPVYKAFRSDSSFNFMAFFFVFSAQFILTILQAIGFSNWG
;
A
#
# COMPACT_ATOMS: atom_id res chain seq x y z
N VAL A 1 10.99 -7.42 -30.47
CA VAL A 1 10.28 -7.43 -29.17
C VAL A 1 10.80 -6.24 -28.39
N VAL A 2 10.03 -5.17 -28.25
CA VAL A 2 10.46 -4.00 -27.46
C VAL A 2 10.45 -4.44 -26.00
N GLU A 3 11.61 -4.51 -25.36
CA GLU A 3 11.70 -4.83 -23.93
C GLU A 3 11.00 -3.73 -23.12
N LYS A 4 9.98 -4.14 -22.37
CA LYS A 4 9.23 -3.26 -21.46
C LYS A 4 10.14 -2.84 -20.31
N VAL A 5 10.54 -1.57 -20.28
CA VAL A 5 11.48 -1.02 -19.29
C VAL A 5 10.81 -0.87 -17.92
N ASN A 6 11.34 -1.53 -16.89
CA ASN A 6 10.80 -1.42 -15.53
C ASN A 6 10.68 0.04 -15.07
N ASN A 7 9.48 0.45 -14.68
CA ASN A 7 9.12 1.84 -14.34
C ASN A 7 8.64 1.98 -12.88
N PHE A 8 8.52 0.87 -12.14
CA PHE A 8 7.88 0.82 -10.84
C PHE A 8 8.70 0.06 -9.79
N PRO A 9 8.81 0.55 -8.54
CA PRO A 9 8.41 1.89 -8.07
C PRO A 9 9.35 2.99 -8.61
N PRO A 10 8.85 4.20 -8.92
CA PRO A 10 9.68 5.34 -9.31
C PRO A 10 10.41 5.85 -8.07
N LEU A 11 11.55 5.22 -7.78
CA LEU A 11 12.35 5.61 -6.64
C LEU A 11 13.21 6.81 -7.01
N PRO A 12 13.33 7.80 -6.11
CA PRO A 12 14.32 8.85 -6.26
C PRO A 12 15.72 8.25 -6.46
N LYS A 13 16.55 8.86 -7.32
CA LYS A 13 17.90 8.38 -7.66
C LYS A 13 18.83 8.18 -6.44
N PHE A 14 18.47 8.67 -5.26
CA PHE A 14 19.23 8.51 -4.01
C PHE A 14 18.99 7.16 -3.31
N ILE A 15 17.94 6.42 -3.68
CA ILE A 15 17.66 5.09 -3.12
C ILE A 15 18.28 4.04 -4.04
N PRO A 16 19.17 3.15 -3.56
CA PRO A 16 19.85 2.12 -4.36
C PRO A 16 18.94 0.94 -4.73
N LEU A 17 17.64 1.17 -4.87
CA LEU A 17 16.67 0.18 -5.33
C LEU A 17 16.34 0.50 -6.79
N LYS A 18 16.66 -0.44 -7.68
CA LYS A 18 16.28 -0.35 -9.11
C LYS A 18 14.77 -0.56 -9.23
N PRO A 19 14.09 0.10 -10.20
CA PRO A 19 12.70 -0.22 -10.53
C PRO A 19 12.57 -1.72 -10.83
N CYS A 20 11.75 -2.42 -10.06
CA CYS A 20 11.64 -3.87 -10.13
C CYS A 20 10.63 -4.34 -11.19
N PHE A 21 9.66 -3.52 -11.59
CA PHE A 21 8.55 -3.95 -12.43
C PHE A 21 8.17 -2.93 -13.50
N TYR A 22 7.77 -3.42 -14.68
CA TYR A 22 6.99 -2.65 -15.64
C TYR A 22 5.55 -2.57 -15.13
N GLN A 23 5.03 -1.35 -15.01
CA GLN A 23 3.63 -1.12 -14.69
C GLN A 23 3.12 0.02 -15.57
N ASN A 24 2.23 -0.31 -16.51
CA ASN A 24 1.56 0.67 -17.35
C ASN A 24 0.07 0.34 -17.45
N PHE A 25 -0.75 1.19 -16.81
CA PHE A 25 -2.20 1.02 -16.80
C PHE A 25 -2.82 1.16 -18.21
N ALA A 26 -2.22 1.95 -19.09
CA ALA A 26 -2.77 2.20 -20.44
C ALA A 26 -2.61 0.99 -21.37
N ASP A 27 -1.49 0.27 -21.25
CA ASP A 27 -1.16 -0.86 -22.12
C ASP A 27 -1.71 -2.19 -21.62
N GLU A 28 -1.94 -2.32 -20.31
CA GLU A 28 -2.22 -3.61 -19.67
C GLU A 28 -3.65 -3.78 -19.17
N ILE A 29 -4.42 -2.67 -19.07
CA ILE A 29 -5.80 -2.70 -18.59
C ILE A 29 -6.74 -2.14 -19.67
N PRO A 30 -7.88 -2.81 -19.94
CA PRO A 30 -8.90 -2.31 -20.87
C PRO A 30 -9.38 -0.91 -20.50
N ILE A 31 -9.65 -0.06 -21.51
CA ILE A 31 -9.90 1.39 -21.35
C ILE A 31 -11.01 1.69 -20.33
N ASP A 32 -12.03 0.84 -20.28
CA ASP A 32 -13.19 0.96 -19.40
C ASP A 32 -12.83 0.88 -17.91
N TYR A 33 -11.81 0.09 -17.56
CA TYR A 33 -11.41 -0.17 -16.17
C TYR A 33 -10.21 0.65 -15.71
N GLN A 34 -9.52 1.35 -16.61
CA GLN A 34 -8.30 2.11 -16.28
C GLN A 34 -8.51 3.15 -15.18
N SER A 35 -9.62 3.89 -15.24
CA SER A 35 -9.96 4.92 -14.23
C SER A 35 -10.17 4.31 -12.85
N LEU A 36 -10.78 3.12 -12.78
CA LEU A 36 -11.03 2.41 -11.53
C LEU A 36 -9.72 1.90 -10.93
N VAL A 37 -8.87 1.23 -11.71
CA VAL A 37 -7.59 0.71 -11.20
C VAL A 37 -6.65 1.84 -10.78
N LYS A 38 -6.65 2.98 -11.49
CA LYS A 38 -5.94 4.20 -11.06
C LYS A 38 -6.45 4.73 -9.72
N ARG A 39 -7.77 4.72 -9.47
CA ARG A 39 -8.32 5.10 -8.16
C ARG A 39 -7.85 4.16 -7.06
N ILE A 40 -7.88 2.84 -7.29
CA ILE A 40 -7.38 1.86 -6.31
C ILE A 40 -5.90 2.08 -6.02
N TYR A 41 -5.10 2.35 -7.05
CA TYR A 41 -3.69 2.69 -6.88
C TYR A 41 -3.49 3.93 -6.00
N HIS A 42 -4.25 5.01 -6.22
CA HIS A 42 -4.20 6.20 -5.37
C HIS A 42 -4.61 5.92 -3.92
N VAL A 43 -5.60 5.05 -3.69
CA VAL A 43 -5.98 4.61 -2.33
C VAL A 43 -4.81 3.89 -1.64
N TRP A 44 -4.07 3.06 -2.37
CA TRP A 44 -2.88 2.40 -1.82
C TRP A 44 -1.77 3.39 -1.47
N ILE A 45 -1.51 4.38 -2.33
CA ILE A 45 -0.54 5.45 -2.00
C ILE A 45 -1.03 6.21 -0.76
N PHE A 46 -2.30 6.60 -0.73
CA PHE A 46 -2.87 7.33 0.40
C PHE A 46 -2.71 6.56 1.72
N TYR A 47 -2.95 5.25 1.71
CA TYR A 47 -2.70 4.39 2.87
C TYR A 47 -1.21 4.35 3.28
N CYS A 48 -0.28 4.34 2.32
CA CYS A 48 1.14 4.48 2.64
C CYS A 48 1.46 5.85 3.26
N MET A 49 0.84 6.92 2.79
CA MET A 49 1.00 8.27 3.37
C MET A 49 0.49 8.32 4.81
N THR A 50 -0.64 7.67 5.14
CA THR A 50 -1.15 7.64 6.52
C THR A 50 -0.20 6.90 7.45
N LEU A 51 0.46 5.83 6.99
CA LEU A 51 1.49 5.14 7.77
C LEU A 51 2.74 6.02 8.01
N VAL A 52 3.14 6.84 7.04
CA VAL A 52 4.22 7.82 7.22
C VAL A 52 3.81 8.89 8.24
N MET A 53 2.60 9.42 8.13
CA MET A 53 2.07 10.38 9.11
C MET A 53 1.99 9.78 10.50
N ASN A 54 1.68 8.48 10.63
CA ASN A 54 1.71 7.76 11.90
C ASN A 54 3.12 7.78 12.53
N ILE A 55 4.17 7.56 11.74
CA ILE A 55 5.56 7.66 12.23
C ILE A 55 5.85 9.07 12.76
N ILE A 56 5.45 10.11 12.02
CA ILE A 56 5.67 11.51 12.41
C ILE A 56 4.93 11.82 13.72
N ALA A 57 3.68 11.37 13.84
CA ALA A 57 2.87 11.55 15.05
C ALA A 57 3.48 10.84 16.26
N CYS A 58 3.88 9.56 16.11
CA CYS A 58 4.53 8.81 17.19
C CYS A 58 5.90 9.40 17.56
N LEU A 59 6.64 9.96 16.59
CA LEU A 59 7.90 10.66 16.86
C LEU A 59 7.66 11.93 17.68
N ALA A 60 6.67 12.75 17.30
CA ALA A 60 6.30 13.95 18.04
C ALA A 60 5.84 13.61 19.47
N TRP A 61 5.06 12.54 19.63
CA TRP A 61 4.63 12.04 20.94
C TRP A 61 5.82 11.60 21.81
N TRP A 62 6.80 10.89 21.22
CA TRP A 62 7.99 10.45 21.94
C TRP A 62 8.86 11.63 22.39
N ILE A 63 9.08 12.62 21.52
CA ILE A 63 9.81 13.85 21.86
C ILE A 63 9.09 14.62 22.98
N GLY A 64 7.76 14.58 23.02
CA GLY A 64 6.93 15.17 24.07
C GLY A 64 6.94 14.44 25.42
N GLY A 65 7.75 13.40 25.59
CA GLY A 65 7.86 12.62 26.83
C GLY A 65 7.02 11.34 26.88
N GLY A 66 6.39 10.96 25.76
CA GLY A 66 5.67 9.70 25.62
C GLY A 66 6.59 8.47 25.47
N TYR A 67 6.01 7.27 25.50
CA TYR A 67 6.76 6.03 25.31
C TYR A 67 7.16 5.82 23.85
N GLY A 68 8.45 5.56 23.60
CA GLY A 68 9.01 5.29 22.26
C GLY A 68 8.57 3.98 21.61
N VAL A 69 7.83 3.12 22.34
CA VAL A 69 7.28 1.86 21.80
C VAL A 69 6.35 2.13 20.61
N ASN A 70 5.50 3.16 20.72
CA ASN A 70 4.60 3.61 19.64
C ASN A 70 5.38 3.93 18.36
N PHE A 71 6.55 4.57 18.48
CA PHE A 71 7.39 4.93 17.34
C PHE A 71 8.00 3.69 16.66
N GLY A 72 8.50 2.74 17.45
CA GLY A 72 8.99 1.46 16.91
C GLY A 72 7.89 0.68 16.19
N LEU A 73 6.69 0.63 16.76
CA LEU A 73 5.53 -0.01 16.14
C LEU A 73 5.09 0.71 14.86
N ALA A 74 5.10 2.05 14.82
CA ALA A 74 4.77 2.81 13.62
C ALA A 74 5.71 2.50 12.44
N ILE A 75 7.02 2.34 12.71
CA ILE A 75 7.99 1.91 11.69
C ILE A 75 7.69 0.48 11.23
N LEU A 76 7.45 -0.44 12.16
CA LEU A 76 7.11 -1.83 11.85
C LEU A 76 5.87 -1.91 10.96
N TRP A 77 4.82 -1.14 11.30
CA TRP A 77 3.59 -1.09 10.52
C TRP A 77 3.81 -0.54 9.12
N LEU A 78 4.63 0.50 8.97
CA LEU A 78 4.98 1.02 7.64
C LEU A 78 5.68 -0.03 6.78
N ILE A 79 6.69 -0.71 7.32
CA ILE A 79 7.50 -1.69 6.59
C ILE A 79 6.70 -2.96 6.28
N LEU A 80 5.79 -3.38 7.17
CA LEU A 80 5.01 -4.60 6.98
C LEU A 80 3.80 -4.35 6.07
N PHE A 81 3.00 -3.31 6.33
CA PHE A 81 1.75 -3.09 5.61
C PHE A 81 1.91 -2.44 4.25
N SER A 82 2.96 -1.65 4.01
CA SER A 82 3.18 -1.06 2.68
C SER A 82 3.42 -2.14 1.59
N PRO A 83 4.39 -3.07 1.73
CA PRO A 83 4.60 -4.15 0.75
C PRO A 83 3.51 -5.22 0.83
N CYS A 84 3.01 -5.57 2.02
CA CYS A 84 1.89 -6.51 2.15
C CYS A 84 0.65 -5.98 1.44
N GLY A 85 0.35 -4.69 1.58
CA GLY A 85 -0.74 -4.04 0.86
C GLY A 85 -0.54 -4.16 -0.66
N TYR A 86 0.63 -3.80 -1.16
CA TYR A 86 0.90 -3.89 -2.59
C TYR A 86 0.72 -5.32 -3.14
N VAL A 87 1.24 -6.32 -2.43
CA VAL A 87 1.23 -7.72 -2.88
C VAL A 87 -0.12 -8.38 -2.70
N CYS A 88 -0.85 -8.09 -1.62
CA CYS A 88 -2.02 -8.85 -1.21
C CYS A 88 -3.35 -8.24 -1.68
N TRP A 89 -3.43 -6.94 -2.02
CA TRP A 89 -4.65 -6.38 -2.61
C TRP A 89 -4.42 -5.68 -3.94
N PHE A 90 -3.42 -4.79 -4.07
CA PHE A 90 -3.22 -4.07 -5.34
C PHE A 90 -2.87 -5.02 -6.50
N ARG A 91 -1.91 -5.94 -6.30
CA ARG A 91 -1.47 -6.87 -7.34
C ARG A 91 -2.57 -7.87 -7.77
N PRO A 92 -3.35 -8.48 -6.86
CA PRO A 92 -4.52 -9.27 -7.23
C PRO A 92 -5.55 -8.46 -8.01
N VAL A 93 -5.87 -7.22 -7.60
CA VAL A 93 -6.84 -6.41 -8.35
C VAL A 93 -6.34 -6.08 -9.75
N TYR A 94 -5.06 -5.73 -9.88
CA TYR A 94 -4.45 -5.44 -11.16
C TYR A 94 -4.54 -6.65 -12.10
N LYS A 95 -4.27 -7.85 -11.58
CA LYS A 95 -4.44 -9.10 -12.31
C LYS A 95 -5.90 -9.39 -12.63
N ALA A 96 -6.81 -9.13 -11.70
CA ALA A 96 -8.24 -9.35 -11.84
C ALA A 96 -8.80 -8.55 -13.03
N PHE A 97 -8.48 -7.26 -13.11
CA PHE A 97 -8.92 -6.40 -14.22
C PHE A 97 -8.22 -6.70 -15.55
N ARG A 98 -6.99 -7.21 -15.51
CA ARG A 98 -6.26 -7.59 -16.74
C ARG A 98 -6.77 -8.88 -17.36
N SER A 99 -7.09 -9.90 -16.56
CA SER A 99 -7.48 -11.23 -17.04
C SER A 99 -8.93 -11.58 -16.75
N ASP A 100 -9.76 -10.59 -16.40
CA ASP A 100 -11.16 -10.71 -15.98
C ASP A 100 -11.42 -11.90 -15.04
N SER A 101 -10.59 -12.02 -13.99
CA SER A 101 -10.54 -13.20 -13.14
C SER A 101 -11.26 -12.97 -11.82
N SER A 102 -12.45 -13.56 -11.67
CA SER A 102 -13.30 -13.46 -10.47
C SER A 102 -12.63 -13.95 -9.19
N PHE A 103 -11.72 -14.94 -9.27
CA PHE A 103 -10.97 -15.41 -8.11
C PHE A 103 -10.03 -14.33 -7.54
N ASN A 104 -9.37 -13.56 -8.42
CA ASN A 104 -8.52 -12.45 -7.99
C ASN A 104 -9.35 -11.29 -7.41
N PHE A 105 -10.57 -11.07 -7.92
CA PHE A 105 -11.52 -10.13 -7.31
C PHE A 105 -11.93 -10.56 -5.89
N MET A 106 -12.25 -11.84 -5.69
CA MET A 106 -12.62 -12.36 -4.37
C MET A 106 -11.47 -12.21 -3.36
N ALA A 107 -10.24 -12.55 -3.76
CA ALA A 107 -9.04 -12.35 -2.93
C ALA A 107 -8.82 -10.88 -2.57
N PHE A 108 -9.01 -9.97 -3.53
CA PHE A 108 -8.93 -8.53 -3.28
C PHE A 108 -9.93 -8.09 -2.20
N PHE A 109 -11.22 -8.44 -2.32
CA PHE A 109 -12.24 -8.01 -1.36
C PHE A 109 -11.98 -8.57 0.03
N PHE A 110 -11.57 -9.83 0.13
CA PHE A 110 -11.28 -10.44 1.42
C PHE A 110 -10.11 -9.74 2.14
N VAL A 111 -8.98 -9.56 1.44
CA VAL A 111 -7.80 -8.90 2.01
C VAL A 111 -8.07 -7.43 2.31
N PHE A 112 -8.74 -6.73 1.39
CA PHE A 112 -9.08 -5.31 1.58
C PHE A 112 -10.03 -5.12 2.76
N SER A 113 -10.99 -6.03 2.96
CA SER A 113 -11.91 -5.96 4.11
C SER A 113 -11.17 -6.20 5.43
N ALA A 114 -10.28 -7.19 5.49
CA ALA A 114 -9.44 -7.42 6.67
C ALA A 114 -8.56 -6.20 6.98
N GLN A 115 -7.92 -5.63 5.95
CA GLN A 115 -7.15 -4.39 6.08
C GLN A 115 -8.02 -3.24 6.58
N PHE A 116 -9.22 -3.06 6.03
CA PHE A 116 -10.14 -2.01 6.44
C PHE A 116 -10.53 -2.12 7.93
N ILE A 117 -10.87 -3.33 8.39
CA ILE A 117 -11.15 -3.60 9.81
C ILE A 117 -9.94 -3.26 10.68
N LEU A 118 -8.74 -3.73 10.31
CA LEU A 118 -7.50 -3.42 11.05
C LEU A 118 -7.26 -1.90 11.13
N THR A 119 -7.53 -1.18 10.04
CA THR A 119 -7.34 0.28 9.99
C THR A 119 -8.34 1.01 10.89
N ILE A 120 -9.58 0.52 11.00
CA ILE A 120 -10.57 1.03 11.96
C ILE A 120 -10.11 0.78 13.40
N LEU A 121 -9.64 -0.43 13.71
CA LEU A 121 -9.13 -0.75 15.05
C LEU A 121 -7.93 0.14 15.43
N GLN A 122 -7.03 0.39 14.49
CA GLN A 122 -5.91 1.32 14.67
C GLN A 122 -6.38 2.76 14.87
N ALA A 123 -7.41 3.20 14.14
CA ALA A 123 -7.97 4.55 14.27
C ALA A 123 -8.69 4.77 15.61
N ILE A 124 -9.29 3.72 16.19
CA ILE A 124 -9.91 3.78 17.52
C ILE A 124 -8.84 3.97 18.61
N GLY A 125 -7.65 3.37 18.44
CA GLY A 125 -6.52 3.56 19.34
C GLY A 125 -6.81 3.03 20.76
N PHE A 126 -6.87 1.71 20.93
CA PHE A 126 -7.05 1.12 22.25
C PHE A 126 -5.84 1.42 23.16
N SER A 127 -6.12 1.83 24.40
CA SER A 127 -5.08 2.11 25.38
C SER A 127 -4.25 0.85 25.67
N ASN A 128 -2.92 1.00 25.76
CA ASN A 128 -1.94 -0.09 25.94
C ASN A 128 -1.83 -1.14 24.81
N TRP A 129 -2.37 -0.87 23.62
CA TRP A 129 -2.14 -1.74 22.46
C TRP A 129 -0.75 -1.59 21.82
N GLY A 130 0.02 -0.61 22.30
CA GLY A 130 1.38 -0.31 21.86
C GLY A 130 1.47 1.00 21.11
#